data_AF-A0A2V6FM28-F1
#
_entry.id   AF-A0A2V6FM28-F1
#
_cell.length_a   1.000
_cell.length_b   1.000
_cell.length_c   1.000
_cell.angle_alpha   90.00
_cell.angle_beta   90.00
_cell.angle_gamma   90.00
#
_symmetry.space_group_name_H-M   'P 1'
#
loop_
_entity.id
_entity.type
_entity.pdbx_description
1 polymer ?
#
loop_
_entity_poly.entity_id
_entity_poly.type
_entity_poly.pdbx_seq_one_letter_code
_entity_poly.pdbx_strand_id
1 'polypeptide(L)' 'AGSRLVGDVDFARVQPIAGKITPNPGGVRPMTIAMLMRNTVRAAELAVGK' A
#
# COMPACT_ATOMS: atom_id res chain seq x y z
N ALA A 1 24.16 7.59 9.84
CA ALA A 1 22.94 8.37 10.12
C ALA A 1 21.74 7.61 9.56
N GLY A 2 20.78 7.21 10.39
CA GLY A 2 19.63 6.40 9.97
C GLY A 2 18.37 7.26 9.82
N SER A 3 17.63 7.10 8.73
CA SER A 3 16.29 7.67 8.57
C SER A 3 15.24 6.62 8.95
N ARG A 4 14.14 7.07 9.57
CA ARG A 4 12.98 6.23 9.91
C ARG A 4 11.86 6.54 8.93
N LEU A 5 11.25 5.50 8.36
CA LEU A 5 10.04 5.65 7.56
C LEU A 5 8.84 5.88 8.49
N VAL A 6 8.19 7.02 8.33
CA VAL A 6 6.99 7.44 9.09
C VAL A 6 5.88 7.76 8.09
N GLY A 7 4.63 7.53 8.48
CA GLY A 7 3.46 7.83 7.65
C GLY A 7 2.70 9.04 8.19
N ASP A 8 1.60 9.40 7.54
CA ASP A 8 0.86 10.63 7.86
C ASP A 8 0.02 10.53 9.14
N VAL A 9 -0.16 9.31 9.67
CA VAL A 9 -1.05 9.03 10.79
C VAL A 9 -0.27 8.91 12.10
N ASP A 10 -0.71 9.63 13.13
CA ASP A 10 -0.33 9.36 14.52
C ASP A 10 -0.95 8.02 14.96
N PHE A 11 -0.17 6.96 14.76
CA PHE A 11 -0.63 5.60 14.96
C PHE A 11 -1.05 5.34 16.40
N ALA A 12 -0.34 5.90 17.39
CA ALA A 12 -0.62 5.64 18.81
C ALA A 12 -1.96 6.23 19.24
N ARG A 13 -2.28 7.45 18.76
CA ARG A 13 -3.54 8.11 19.06
C ARG A 13 -4.74 7.47 18.33
N VAL A 14 -4.53 6.98 17.10
CA VAL A 14 -5.62 6.48 16.24
C VAL A 14 -5.91 5.00 16.45
N GLN A 15 -4.91 4.19 16.83
CA GLN A 15 -5.03 2.75 17.06
C GLN A 15 -6.19 2.33 17.99
N PRO A 16 -6.46 2.96 19.16
CA PRO A 16 -7.55 2.54 20.04
C PRO A 16 -8.95 2.91 19.51
N ILE A 17 -9.04 3.79 18.50
CA ILE A 17 -10.30 4.27 17.91
C ILE A 17 -10.63 3.47 16.65
N ALA A 18 -9.62 3.13 15.84
CA ALA A 18 -9.79 2.48 14.56
C ALA A 18 -10.08 0.98 14.69
N GLY A 19 -11.15 0.49 14.06
CA GLY A 19 -11.44 -0.95 14.01
C GLY A 19 -10.42 -1.78 13.22
N LYS A 20 -9.73 -1.15 12.26
CA LYS A 20 -8.56 -1.68 11.53
C LYS A 20 -7.65 -0.51 11.16
N ILE A 21 -6.35 -0.71 11.26
CA ILE A 21 -5.34 0.31 10.93
C ILE A 21 -4.19 -0.32 10.14
N THR A 22 -3.76 0.34 9.07
CA THR A 22 -2.67 -0.14 8.22
C THR A 22 -1.32 0.36 8.78
N PRO A 23 -0.37 -0.53 9.14
CA PRO A 23 0.89 -0.12 9.75
C PRO A 23 1.84 0.49 8.72
N ASN A 24 2.71 1.37 9.19
CA ASN A 24 3.88 1.83 8.43
C ASN A 24 5.13 1.66 9.30
N PRO A 25 6.17 0.92 8.85
CA PRO A 25 6.30 0.24 7.54
C PRO A 25 5.42 -1.00 7.36
N GLY A 26 5.27 -1.45 6.10
CA GLY A 26 4.66 -2.75 5.76
C GLY A 26 3.20 -2.73 5.27
N GLY A 27 2.57 -1.56 5.23
CA GLY A 27 1.16 -1.42 4.86
C GLY A 27 0.89 -1.21 3.37
N VAL A 28 0.66 0.04 2.98
CA VAL A 28 0.16 0.39 1.64
C VAL A 28 1.20 0.15 0.54
N ARG A 29 2.49 0.37 0.83
CA ARG A 29 3.57 0.37 -0.18
C ARG A 29 3.68 -0.94 -0.98
N PRO A 30 3.73 -2.13 -0.35
CA PRO A 30 3.73 -3.39 -1.08
C PRO A 30 2.47 -3.60 -1.93
N MET A 31 1.30 -3.18 -1.43
CA MET A 31 0.04 -3.27 -2.17
C MET A 31 0.01 -2.34 -3.38
N THR A 32 0.59 -1.15 -3.31
CA THR A 32 0.73 -0.25 -4.47
C THR A 32 1.52 -0.92 -5.59
N ILE A 33 2.64 -1.59 -5.26
CA ILE A 33 3.45 -2.32 -6.24
C ILE A 33 2.65 -3.49 -6.84
N ALA A 34 2.01 -4.29 -5.99
CA ALA A 34 1.22 -5.44 -6.44
C ALA A 34 0.07 -5.02 -7.37
N MET A 35 -0.65 -3.95 -7.02
CA MET A 35 -1.77 -3.46 -7.82
C MET A 35 -1.31 -2.82 -9.13
N LEU A 36 -0.17 -2.12 -9.13
CA LEU A 36 0.44 -1.65 -10.38
C LEU A 36 0.74 -2.82 -11.31
N MET A 37 1.38 -3.88 -10.82
CA MET A 37 1.69 -5.06 -11.63
C MET A 37 0.42 -5.75 -12.13
N ARG A 38 -0.61 -5.90 -11.28
CA ARG A 38 -1.91 -6.44 -11.68
C ARG A 38 -2.54 -5.62 -12.81
N ASN A 39 -2.52 -4.30 -12.69
CA ASN A 39 -3.09 -3.41 -13.69
C ASN A 39 -2.30 -3.48 -15.01
N THR A 40 -0.98 -3.57 -14.94
CA THR A 40 -0.11 -3.76 -16.12
C THR A 40 -0.43 -5.07 -16.84
N VAL A 41 -0.55 -6.18 -16.12
CA VAL A 41 -0.93 -7.48 -16.72
C VAL A 41 -2.31 -7.38 -17.36
N ARG A 42 -3.29 -6.80 -16.67
CA ARG A 42 -4.64 -6.63 -17.20
C ARG A 42 -4.65 -5.78 -18.48
N ALA A 43 -3.88 -4.69 -18.51
CA ALA A 43 -3.76 -3.84 -19.69
C ALA A 43 -3.12 -4.60 -20.87
N ALA A 44 -2.11 -5.42 -20.61
CA ALA A 44 -1.51 -6.28 -21.63
C ALA A 44 -2.52 -7.28 -22.19
N GLU A 45 -3.27 -8.00 -21.35
CA GLU A 45 -4.31 -8.94 -21.79
C GLU A 45 -5.34 -8.29 -22.73
N LEU A 46 -5.81 -7.09 -22.36
CA LEU A 46 -6.77 -6.31 -23.16
C LEU A 46 -6.18 -5.87 -24.50
N ALA A 47 -4.89 -5.51 -24.53
CA ALA A 47 -4.22 -5.08 -25.75
C ALA A 47 -4.03 -6.21 -26.78
N VAL A 48 -3.93 -7.47 -26.34
CA VAL A 48 -3.80 -8.64 -27.23
C VAL A 48 -5.17 -9.29 -27.54
N GLY A 49 -6.29 -8.68 -27.14
CA GLY A 49 -7.63 -9.15 -27.50
C GLY A 49 -8.07 -10.45 -26.83
N LYS A 50 -7.60 -10.72 -25.61
CA LYS A 50 -8.17 -11.76 -24.74
C LYS A 50 -9.37 -11.24 -23.94
#